data_AF-A0A1I4L8J7-F1
#
_entry.id   AF-A0A1I4L8J7-F1
#
_cell.length_a   1.000
_cell.length_b   1.000
_cell.length_c   1.000
_cell.angle_alpha   90.00
_cell.angle_beta   90.00
_cell.angle_gamma   90.00
#
_symmetry.space_group_name_H-M   'P 1'
#
loop_
_entity.id
_entity.type
_entity.pdbx_description
1 polymer ?
#
loop_
_entity_poly.entity_id
_entity_poly.type
_entity_poly.pdbx_seq_one_letter_code
_entity_poly.pdbx_strand_id
1 'polypeptide(L)'
;MKKVTIAAVGLAVTLFLGTYVAPTFANDVNSFFNSTENIDSGMKKAYNEGFVKPLDLKVTDQGITIEVKEVLADTMRIVIICQAKDQEGNPIDLDPSYLQFIIKDGMGNPSIDPIMGGWRTSKRGHQLMVELALTKSNTVEKKLPDKVNVELNWKQINETSGDWMLNIPIDMAKAKAVTKTVEINKQYTTPQGLMIDLKRIELAPSLMLLSLETKSTPALYQQKEESLISKGLTVENKPGEPSLPFMLAHEIQEYKLAYELLDQQGNIVAAWDEISDRNLSKQKNTINEMSGGYKWLLHAFAPLTEKPEQLMFKLRAIYSKELADFNVKLKLDDLNKVQIDAKNKGSKFTFSNFSLKEDEKVTDIDGHPIMGKGGIVHIQAELAEHIVGLDVWQAKDENGKEYKVRLEKQSTVGDDGKVSFQGVLVIEQLLEQPKELTLSYHISEIQHRDVSWEESIDLNPLTSTVIVNDRTEGKAAKELKPELQSTKSQPESQQAAQQVPQMTVNDDEAIKKNIEATLRLKYMSIKDLKKNYNIDFIVHNAVKNKYGVYKMAFYDLKSQRELYVIDFVDLEYLEQFGTNTGSGSWQIARLSDGLYVSIDSLKKNGIIQ
;
A
#
# COMPACT_ATOMS: atom_id res chain seq x y z
N MET A 1 -19.20 -6.99 -53.99
CA MET A 1 -17.74 -7.06 -53.70
C MET A 1 -17.22 -5.64 -53.51
N LYS A 2 -16.77 -5.27 -52.30
CA LYS A 2 -15.81 -4.17 -52.08
C LYS A 2 -14.58 -4.80 -51.45
N LYS A 3 -13.39 -4.57 -52.02
CA LYS A 3 -12.14 -5.11 -51.48
C LYS A 3 -11.68 -4.19 -50.35
N VAL A 4 -11.66 -4.68 -49.12
CA VAL A 4 -10.97 -4.03 -48.01
C VAL A 4 -9.52 -4.50 -48.05
N THR A 5 -8.61 -3.63 -48.45
CA THR A 5 -7.17 -3.92 -48.49
C THR A 5 -6.60 -3.65 -47.11
N ILE A 6 -6.43 -4.70 -46.30
CA ILE A 6 -5.72 -4.61 -45.03
C ILE A 6 -4.22 -4.47 -45.34
N ALA A 7 -3.72 -3.23 -45.30
CA ALA A 7 -2.31 -2.91 -45.46
C ALA A 7 -1.60 -2.84 -44.10
N ALA A 8 -1.55 -3.96 -43.38
CA ALA A 8 -0.79 -4.08 -42.13
C ALA A 8 0.71 -4.23 -42.42
N VAL A 9 1.40 -3.13 -42.73
CA VAL A 9 2.86 -3.10 -42.87
C VAL A 9 3.51 -2.78 -41.52
N GLY A 10 3.52 -3.78 -40.64
CA GLY A 10 4.29 -3.76 -39.41
C GLY A 10 5.79 -3.96 -39.70
N LEU A 11 6.51 -2.89 -40.05
CA LEU A 11 7.95 -2.95 -40.25
C LEU A 11 8.68 -2.97 -38.89
N ALA A 12 8.71 -4.14 -38.24
CA ALA A 12 9.33 -4.35 -36.94
C ALA A 12 10.87 -4.33 -37.02
N VAL A 13 11.44 -3.12 -37.14
CA VAL A 13 12.89 -2.90 -36.98
C VAL A 13 13.23 -2.94 -35.49
N THR A 14 13.71 -4.09 -35.01
CA THR A 14 14.10 -4.33 -33.60
C THR A 14 15.42 -3.66 -33.23
N LEU A 15 15.45 -2.33 -33.29
CA LEU A 15 16.49 -1.51 -32.66
C LEU A 15 16.23 -1.45 -31.15
N PHE A 16 16.91 -2.32 -30.38
CA PHE A 16 16.98 -2.18 -28.93
C PHE A 16 17.56 -0.80 -28.59
N LEU A 17 16.77 0.03 -27.88
CA LEU A 17 17.10 1.44 -27.67
C LEU A 17 18.29 1.60 -26.74
N GLY A 18 19.43 2.05 -27.27
CA GLY A 18 20.56 2.41 -26.43
C GLY A 18 20.43 3.82 -25.81
N THR A 19 20.62 3.91 -24.50
CA THR A 19 21.28 5.09 -23.87
C THR A 19 22.81 4.94 -24.09
N TYR A 20 23.64 5.97 -24.11
CA TYR A 20 23.46 7.41 -23.88
C TYR A 20 23.65 8.21 -25.17
N VAL A 21 23.09 9.43 -25.21
CA VAL A 21 23.83 10.61 -25.68
C VAL A 21 23.46 11.80 -24.81
N ALA A 22 24.41 12.70 -24.57
CA ALA A 22 24.18 13.97 -23.87
C ALA A 22 23.11 14.81 -24.60
N PRO A 23 22.40 15.72 -23.92
CA PRO A 23 21.34 16.50 -24.55
C PRO A 23 21.86 17.29 -25.74
N THR A 24 21.37 16.93 -26.93
CA THR A 24 20.92 17.99 -27.84
C THR A 24 19.90 18.81 -27.06
N PHE A 25 20.25 20.06 -26.75
CA PHE A 25 19.32 21.08 -26.25
C PHE A 25 18.27 21.41 -27.34
N ALA A 26 17.43 20.44 -27.66
CA ALA A 26 16.12 20.71 -28.20
C ALA A 26 15.28 21.17 -27.01
N ASN A 27 15.17 22.49 -26.85
CA ASN A 27 14.14 23.11 -26.03
C ASN A 27 12.78 22.81 -26.67
N ASP A 28 12.30 21.58 -26.57
CA ASP A 28 10.92 21.25 -26.89
C ASP A 28 10.05 21.86 -25.79
N VAL A 29 9.67 23.13 -26.01
CA VAL A 29 8.78 23.93 -25.15
C VAL A 29 7.44 23.20 -24.88
N ASN A 30 7.14 22.19 -25.70
CA ASN A 30 5.95 21.35 -25.65
C ASN A 30 6.13 19.98 -24.98
N SER A 31 7.31 19.65 -24.40
CA SER A 31 7.49 18.41 -23.62
C SER A 31 6.49 18.34 -22.48
N PHE A 32 5.94 17.15 -22.21
CA PHE A 32 5.04 16.92 -21.08
C PHE A 32 5.78 17.23 -19.77
N PHE A 33 6.98 16.68 -19.60
CA PHE A 33 7.83 16.75 -18.40
C PHE A 33 8.31 18.15 -18.01
N ASN A 34 8.24 19.13 -18.92
CA ASN A 34 8.58 20.53 -18.61
C ASN A 34 7.42 21.30 -17.94
N SER A 35 6.23 20.71 -17.82
CA SER A 35 5.07 21.34 -17.15
C SER A 35 5.29 21.50 -15.63
N THR A 36 4.33 22.19 -14.98
CA THR A 36 4.22 22.33 -13.52
C THR A 36 2.98 21.63 -12.95
N GLU A 37 2.12 21.07 -13.81
CA GLU A 37 0.87 20.42 -13.42
C GLU A 37 1.04 18.91 -13.50
N ASN A 38 0.71 18.21 -12.41
CA ASN A 38 0.64 16.74 -12.33
C ASN A 38 1.95 15.98 -12.60
N ILE A 39 3.11 16.62 -12.41
CA ILE A 39 4.46 16.02 -12.57
C ILE A 39 5.28 16.27 -11.32
N ASP A 40 5.84 15.20 -10.74
CA ASP A 40 6.71 15.33 -9.57
C ASP A 40 8.10 15.89 -9.92
N SER A 41 8.74 16.52 -8.93
CA SER A 41 10.06 17.13 -9.08
C SER A 41 11.14 16.13 -9.50
N GLY A 42 10.96 14.83 -9.21
CA GLY A 42 11.85 13.76 -9.62
C GLY A 42 11.82 13.50 -11.12
N MET A 43 10.63 13.37 -11.71
CA MET A 43 10.47 13.29 -13.16
C MET A 43 11.00 14.53 -13.88
N LYS A 44 10.68 15.72 -13.37
CA LYS A 44 11.14 17.00 -13.96
C LYS A 44 12.67 17.10 -13.94
N LYS A 45 13.31 16.62 -12.87
CA LYS A 45 14.77 16.54 -12.79
C LYS A 45 15.35 15.52 -13.76
N ALA A 46 14.76 14.33 -13.87
CA ALA A 46 15.18 13.30 -14.83
C ALA A 46 15.11 13.81 -16.28
N TYR A 47 14.06 14.58 -16.63
CA TYR A 47 13.96 15.29 -17.90
C TYR A 47 15.11 16.29 -18.10
N ASN A 48 15.33 17.19 -17.13
CA ASN A 48 16.40 18.20 -17.21
C ASN A 48 17.81 17.59 -17.27
N GLU A 49 18.04 16.43 -16.66
CA GLU A 49 19.31 15.69 -16.75
C GLU A 49 19.41 14.80 -18.01
N GLY A 50 18.39 14.78 -18.89
CA GLY A 50 18.43 14.09 -20.19
C GLY A 50 18.05 12.61 -20.17
N PHE A 51 17.36 12.13 -19.12
CA PHE A 51 16.90 10.75 -18.99
C PHE A 51 15.52 10.47 -19.64
N VAL A 52 14.83 11.51 -20.12
CA VAL A 52 13.64 11.37 -20.97
C VAL A 52 14.07 11.24 -22.42
N LYS A 53 13.49 10.27 -23.13
CA LYS A 53 13.73 10.05 -24.55
C LYS A 53 12.48 10.38 -25.39
N PRO A 54 12.58 11.26 -26.40
CA PRO A 54 11.51 11.39 -27.39
C PRO A 54 11.44 10.16 -28.29
N LEU A 55 10.23 9.76 -28.65
CA LEU A 55 9.93 8.67 -29.58
C LEU A 55 9.02 9.19 -30.72
N ASP A 56 9.07 8.47 -31.85
CA ASP A 56 8.11 8.56 -32.96
C ASP A 56 7.54 7.15 -33.23
N LEU A 57 7.15 6.45 -32.16
CA LEU A 57 6.42 5.19 -32.28
C LEU A 57 4.94 5.52 -32.45
N LYS A 58 4.35 5.05 -33.54
CA LYS A 58 2.95 5.32 -33.90
C LYS A 58 2.26 4.09 -34.46
N VAL A 59 0.96 4.00 -34.21
CA VAL A 59 0.07 2.98 -34.78
C VAL A 59 -1.21 3.66 -35.24
N THR A 60 -1.69 3.28 -36.42
CA THR A 60 -2.92 3.82 -37.01
C THR A 60 -3.88 2.66 -37.27
N ASP A 61 -5.09 2.76 -36.73
CA ASP A 61 -6.23 1.88 -37.03
C ASP A 61 -7.52 2.71 -37.02
N GLN A 62 -8.50 2.30 -37.83
CA GLN A 62 -9.79 2.98 -38.04
C GLN A 62 -9.70 4.50 -38.29
N GLY A 63 -8.57 4.98 -38.82
CA GLY A 63 -8.30 6.40 -39.05
C GLY A 63 -7.77 7.18 -37.86
N ILE A 64 -7.70 6.57 -36.67
CA ILE A 64 -7.10 7.18 -35.48
C ILE A 64 -5.64 6.74 -35.40
N THR A 65 -4.73 7.69 -35.19
CA THR A 65 -3.30 7.43 -34.96
C THR A 65 -2.94 7.72 -33.52
N ILE A 66 -2.45 6.72 -32.78
CA ILE A 66 -1.78 6.93 -31.48
C ILE A 66 -0.28 7.12 -31.73
N GLU A 67 0.31 8.10 -31.06
CA GLU A 67 1.73 8.47 -31.12
C GLU A 67 2.31 8.46 -29.69
N VAL A 68 3.36 7.68 -29.43
CA VAL A 68 4.16 7.77 -28.20
C VAL A 68 5.19 8.88 -28.38
N LYS A 69 5.09 9.93 -27.56
CA LYS A 69 5.92 11.13 -27.64
C LYS A 69 7.21 11.02 -26.86
N GLU A 70 7.15 10.56 -25.62
CA GLU A 70 8.25 10.61 -24.67
C GLU A 70 8.20 9.39 -23.74
N VAL A 71 9.36 8.91 -23.31
CA VAL A 71 9.49 7.84 -22.31
C VAL A 71 10.57 8.21 -21.29
N LEU A 72 10.23 8.05 -20.00
CA LEU A 72 11.17 7.99 -18.88
C LEU A 72 11.16 6.55 -18.35
N ALA A 73 12.33 5.94 -18.19
CA ALA A 73 12.43 4.62 -17.58
C ALA A 73 13.70 4.51 -16.75
N ASP A 74 13.54 4.22 -15.46
CA ASP A 74 14.62 3.81 -14.58
C ASP A 74 14.23 2.56 -13.78
N THR A 75 15.02 2.20 -12.76
CA THR A 75 14.74 1.03 -11.91
C THR A 75 13.52 1.19 -11.00
N MET A 76 12.98 2.41 -10.89
CA MET A 76 11.97 2.79 -9.90
C MET A 76 10.63 3.16 -10.52
N ARG A 77 10.62 3.62 -11.78
CA ARG A 77 9.39 3.87 -12.55
C ARG A 77 9.59 3.74 -14.05
N ILE A 78 8.48 3.49 -14.74
CA ILE A 78 8.36 3.66 -16.19
C ILE A 78 7.21 4.62 -16.45
N VAL A 79 7.46 5.69 -17.20
CA VAL A 79 6.48 6.71 -17.60
C VAL A 79 6.48 6.82 -19.12
N ILE A 80 5.31 6.76 -19.73
CA ILE A 80 5.11 6.87 -21.17
C ILE A 80 4.10 7.99 -21.44
N ILE A 81 4.45 8.91 -22.35
CA ILE A 81 3.57 9.98 -22.82
C ILE A 81 3.05 9.61 -24.20
N CYS A 82 1.73 9.59 -24.37
CA CYS A 82 1.08 9.37 -25.66
C CYS A 82 0.04 10.44 -25.98
N GLN A 83 -0.30 10.55 -27.26
CA GLN A 83 -1.39 11.37 -27.78
C GLN A 83 -2.07 10.65 -28.94
N ALA A 84 -3.32 11.01 -29.26
CA ALA A 84 -4.02 10.50 -30.44
C ALA A 84 -4.45 11.64 -31.38
N LYS A 85 -4.65 11.30 -32.66
CA LYS A 85 -5.13 12.21 -33.72
C LYS A 85 -6.05 11.47 -34.70
N ASP A 86 -6.99 12.20 -35.32
CA ASP A 86 -7.81 11.69 -36.44
C ASP A 86 -7.05 11.67 -37.79
N GLN A 87 -7.76 11.42 -38.90
CA GLN A 87 -7.18 11.36 -40.25
C GLN A 87 -6.77 12.75 -40.76
N GLU A 88 -7.48 13.78 -40.31
CA GLU A 88 -7.28 15.19 -40.61
C GLU A 88 -6.13 15.80 -39.78
N GLY A 89 -5.70 15.12 -38.72
CA GLY A 89 -4.62 15.52 -37.81
C GLY A 89 -5.08 16.30 -36.57
N ASN A 90 -6.39 16.44 -36.35
CA ASN A 90 -6.93 17.04 -35.13
C ASN A 90 -6.66 16.11 -33.94
N PRO A 91 -6.38 16.65 -32.74
CA PRO A 91 -6.11 15.83 -31.58
C PRO A 91 -7.37 15.12 -31.06
N ILE A 92 -7.20 13.90 -30.55
CA ILE A 92 -8.23 13.09 -29.90
C ILE A 92 -7.82 12.86 -28.44
N ASP A 93 -8.76 13.09 -27.53
CA ASP A 93 -8.59 12.69 -26.13
C ASP A 93 -8.59 11.17 -25.97
N LEU A 94 -7.52 10.62 -25.40
CA LEU A 94 -7.42 9.21 -25.04
C LEU A 94 -8.12 8.94 -23.70
N ASP A 95 -9.04 7.98 -23.68
CA ASP A 95 -9.61 7.42 -22.45
C ASP A 95 -8.73 6.25 -21.95
N PRO A 96 -8.17 6.31 -20.73
CA PRO A 96 -7.42 5.18 -20.16
C PRO A 96 -8.30 3.99 -19.75
N SER A 97 -9.63 4.13 -19.71
CA SER A 97 -10.56 3.05 -19.29
C SER A 97 -10.50 1.80 -20.17
N TYR A 98 -10.04 1.96 -21.42
CA TYR A 98 -9.88 0.87 -22.40
C TYR A 98 -8.40 0.49 -22.66
N LEU A 99 -7.46 1.05 -21.89
CA LEU A 99 -6.04 0.76 -22.00
C LEU A 99 -5.66 -0.53 -21.27
N GLN A 100 -4.99 -1.43 -21.98
CA GLN A 100 -4.20 -2.51 -21.39
C GLN A 100 -2.72 -2.12 -21.37
N PHE A 101 -2.11 -2.13 -20.18
CA PHE A 101 -0.69 -1.90 -19.95
C PHE A 101 -0.02 -3.20 -19.51
N ILE A 102 0.90 -3.74 -20.30
CA ILE A 102 1.60 -5.01 -19.99
C ILE A 102 3.11 -4.79 -20.14
N ILE A 103 3.91 -5.24 -19.17
CA ILE A 103 5.38 -5.32 -19.34
C ILE A 103 5.75 -6.75 -19.67
N LYS A 104 6.35 -6.94 -20.85
CA LYS A 104 6.83 -8.22 -21.37
C LYS A 104 8.35 -8.32 -21.27
N ASP A 105 8.86 -9.52 -21.05
CA ASP A 105 10.29 -9.80 -21.16
C ASP A 105 10.79 -9.75 -22.62
N GLY A 106 12.09 -9.96 -22.82
CA GLY A 106 12.68 -10.05 -24.16
C GLY A 106 12.22 -11.25 -25.01
N MET A 107 11.45 -12.19 -24.45
CA MET A 107 10.82 -13.33 -25.14
C MET A 107 9.33 -13.11 -25.42
N GLY A 108 8.74 -12.01 -24.92
CA GLY A 108 7.32 -11.68 -25.06
C GLY A 108 6.42 -12.16 -23.91
N ASN A 109 6.95 -12.79 -22.87
CA ASN A 109 6.15 -13.26 -21.73
C ASN A 109 5.82 -12.09 -20.77
N PRO A 110 4.58 -11.99 -20.23
CA PRO A 110 4.25 -11.00 -19.22
C PRO A 110 5.14 -11.12 -17.96
N SER A 111 5.98 -10.11 -17.74
CA SER A 111 6.73 -9.91 -16.50
C SER A 111 5.86 -9.24 -15.44
N ILE A 112 5.13 -8.19 -15.81
CA ILE A 112 4.15 -7.50 -14.97
C ILE A 112 2.84 -7.41 -15.76
N ASP A 113 1.75 -7.87 -15.13
CA ASP A 113 0.43 -8.07 -15.71
C ASP A 113 -0.52 -6.94 -15.26
N PRO A 114 -1.41 -6.41 -16.13
CA PRO A 114 -2.36 -5.33 -15.79
C PRO A 114 -3.27 -5.63 -14.60
N ILE A 115 -3.54 -6.90 -14.26
CA ILE A 115 -4.36 -7.29 -13.10
C ILE A 115 -3.65 -6.97 -11.78
N MET A 116 -2.32 -6.80 -11.76
CA MET A 116 -1.53 -6.56 -10.54
C MET A 116 -1.72 -5.15 -9.94
N GLY A 117 -2.41 -4.26 -10.64
CA GLY A 117 -2.61 -2.86 -10.27
C GLY A 117 -1.33 -2.02 -10.27
N GLY A 118 -1.45 -0.73 -9.94
CA GLY A 118 -0.32 0.13 -9.64
C GLY A 118 0.23 1.00 -10.78
N TRP A 119 -0.34 0.94 -11.99
CA TRP A 119 -0.18 2.02 -12.95
C TRP A 119 -1.19 3.15 -12.70
N ARG A 120 -0.78 4.39 -12.98
CA ARG A 120 -1.61 5.60 -12.85
C ARG A 120 -1.54 6.42 -14.14
N THR A 121 -2.50 7.32 -14.33
CA THR A 121 -2.53 8.22 -15.48
C THR A 121 -2.75 9.66 -15.08
N SER A 122 -2.20 10.59 -15.84
CA SER A 122 -2.53 12.02 -15.78
C SER A 122 -2.68 12.57 -17.20
N LYS A 123 -3.33 13.73 -17.35
CA LYS A 123 -3.55 14.38 -18.65
C LYS A 123 -3.01 15.81 -18.65
N ARG A 124 -2.59 16.28 -19.83
CA ARG A 124 -2.26 17.68 -20.12
C ARG A 124 -2.78 18.02 -21.52
N GLY A 125 -3.93 18.68 -21.60
CA GLY A 125 -4.71 18.70 -22.85
C GLY A 125 -4.91 17.27 -23.36
N HIS A 126 -4.70 17.07 -24.66
CA HIS A 126 -4.86 15.78 -25.33
C HIS A 126 -3.68 14.80 -25.15
N GLN A 127 -2.67 15.14 -24.32
CA GLN A 127 -1.59 14.21 -23.97
C GLN A 127 -1.97 13.42 -22.71
N LEU A 128 -1.78 12.10 -22.78
CA LEU A 128 -1.97 11.15 -21.68
C LEU A 128 -0.59 10.66 -21.20
N MET A 129 -0.32 10.81 -19.91
CA MET A 129 0.76 10.13 -19.22
C MET A 129 0.25 8.80 -18.68
N VAL A 130 1.04 7.74 -18.85
CA VAL A 130 0.84 6.44 -18.21
C VAL A 130 2.11 6.09 -17.44
N GLU A 131 2.01 5.92 -16.12
CA GLU A 131 3.14 5.61 -15.24
C GLU A 131 2.91 4.31 -14.49
N LEU A 132 3.92 3.44 -14.43
CA LEU A 132 4.01 2.33 -13.48
C LEU A 132 5.11 2.61 -12.46
N ALA A 133 4.76 2.57 -11.17
CA ALA A 133 5.73 2.55 -10.08
C ALA A 133 6.31 1.14 -9.90
N LEU A 134 7.62 1.00 -9.99
CA LEU A 134 8.37 -0.25 -9.76
C LEU A 134 8.81 -0.40 -8.29
N THR A 135 8.52 0.60 -7.45
CA THR A 135 8.81 0.64 -6.01
C THR A 135 7.76 -0.07 -5.16
N LYS A 136 6.64 -0.56 -5.72
CA LYS A 136 5.55 -1.18 -4.95
C LYS A 136 5.72 -2.69 -4.85
N SER A 137 5.28 -3.29 -3.74
CA SER A 137 5.48 -4.71 -3.38
C SER A 137 5.32 -5.70 -4.53
N ASN A 138 4.27 -5.54 -5.33
CA ASN A 138 3.89 -6.43 -6.43
C ASN A 138 4.90 -6.42 -7.60
N THR A 139 5.83 -5.46 -7.58
CA THR A 139 6.85 -5.19 -8.61
C THR A 139 8.29 -5.33 -8.07
N VAL A 140 8.57 -4.93 -6.83
CA VAL A 140 9.91 -4.99 -6.21
C VAL A 140 10.49 -6.41 -6.14
N GLU A 141 9.65 -7.42 -5.89
CA GLU A 141 10.10 -8.82 -5.85
C GLU A 141 10.43 -9.38 -7.26
N LYS A 142 9.87 -8.77 -8.31
CA LYS A 142 10.09 -9.15 -9.71
C LYS A 142 11.20 -8.29 -10.31
N LYS A 143 12.46 -8.71 -10.12
CA LYS A 143 13.62 -8.13 -10.82
C LYS A 143 13.37 -8.12 -12.33
N LEU A 144 13.10 -6.93 -12.89
CA LEU A 144 12.89 -6.78 -14.34
C LEU A 144 14.13 -7.25 -15.11
N PRO A 145 13.96 -7.97 -16.23
CA PRO A 145 15.08 -8.34 -17.09
C PRO A 145 15.71 -7.08 -17.72
N ASP A 146 16.93 -7.22 -18.24
CA ASP A 146 17.70 -6.13 -18.85
C ASP A 146 17.05 -5.52 -20.10
N LYS A 147 16.11 -6.24 -20.71
CA LYS A 147 15.33 -5.81 -21.86
C LYS A 147 13.87 -6.16 -21.60
N VAL A 148 13.01 -5.14 -21.64
CA VAL A 148 11.56 -5.30 -21.56
C VAL A 148 10.90 -4.63 -22.75
N ASN A 149 9.70 -5.07 -23.10
CA ASN A 149 8.80 -4.34 -23.99
C ASN A 149 7.57 -3.95 -23.19
N VAL A 150 7.22 -2.66 -23.18
CA VAL A 150 5.94 -2.21 -22.63
C VAL A 150 4.94 -2.19 -23.76
N GLU A 151 3.88 -2.98 -23.62
CA GLU A 151 2.75 -2.98 -24.53
C GLU A 151 1.67 -2.05 -23.99
N LEU A 152 1.26 -1.09 -24.83
CA LEU A 152 0.04 -0.32 -24.67
C LEU A 152 -0.94 -0.79 -25.73
N ASN A 153 -2.12 -1.29 -25.33
CA ASN A 153 -3.15 -1.70 -26.27
C ASN A 153 -4.49 -1.03 -25.92
N TRP A 154 -5.06 -0.28 -26.87
CA TRP A 154 -6.45 0.15 -26.84
C TRP A 154 -7.28 -0.71 -27.80
N LYS A 155 -8.40 -1.26 -27.30
CA LYS A 155 -9.43 -1.90 -28.14
C LYS A 155 -10.57 -0.96 -28.55
N GLN A 156 -10.61 0.21 -27.94
CA GLN A 156 -11.62 1.24 -28.18
C GLN A 156 -11.03 2.61 -27.86
N ILE A 157 -11.34 3.61 -28.69
CA ILE A 157 -11.07 5.03 -28.45
C ILE A 157 -12.39 5.77 -28.71
N ASN A 158 -12.92 6.41 -27.67
CA ASN A 158 -14.26 7.00 -27.67
C ASN A 158 -15.31 5.96 -28.14
N GLU A 159 -16.06 6.23 -29.20
CA GLU A 159 -17.04 5.30 -29.78
C GLU A 159 -16.46 4.36 -30.84
N THR A 160 -15.16 4.49 -31.18
CA THR A 160 -14.51 3.72 -32.26
C THR A 160 -13.81 2.49 -31.70
N SER A 161 -14.31 1.29 -32.04
CA SER A 161 -13.62 0.02 -31.80
C SER A 161 -12.50 -0.20 -32.81
N GLY A 162 -11.35 -0.74 -32.36
CA GLY A 162 -10.15 -0.98 -33.18
C GLY A 162 -9.09 -1.77 -32.42
N ASP A 163 -7.84 -1.78 -32.91
CA ASP A 163 -6.71 -2.42 -32.24
C ASP A 163 -5.42 -1.57 -32.35
N TRP A 164 -5.30 -0.58 -31.46
CA TRP A 164 -4.11 0.28 -31.39
C TRP A 164 -3.09 -0.31 -30.41
N MET A 165 -2.25 -1.21 -30.92
CA MET A 165 -1.20 -1.86 -30.15
C MET A 165 0.19 -1.24 -30.41
N LEU A 166 0.78 -0.65 -29.38
CA LEU A 166 2.14 -0.10 -29.38
C LEU A 166 3.05 -0.95 -28.49
N ASN A 167 4.20 -1.36 -29.02
CA ASN A 167 5.24 -2.05 -28.26
C ASN A 167 6.46 -1.14 -28.13
N ILE A 168 6.74 -0.69 -26.90
CA ILE A 168 7.83 0.23 -26.55
C ILE A 168 9.00 -0.59 -25.97
N PRO A 169 10.10 -0.80 -26.71
CA PRO A 169 11.28 -1.48 -26.19
C PRO A 169 12.06 -0.58 -25.22
N ILE A 170 12.38 -1.10 -24.02
CA ILE A 170 13.14 -0.41 -22.98
C ILE A 170 14.37 -1.24 -22.59
N ASP A 171 15.54 -0.58 -22.58
CA ASP A 171 16.82 -1.13 -22.13
C ASP A 171 17.02 -0.85 -20.64
N MET A 172 16.60 -1.80 -19.81
CA MET A 172 16.70 -1.72 -18.35
C MET A 172 18.14 -1.97 -17.85
N ALA A 173 19.04 -2.59 -18.63
CA ALA A 173 20.45 -2.67 -18.23
C ALA A 173 21.04 -1.28 -18.03
N LYS A 174 20.60 -0.31 -18.83
CA LYS A 174 21.08 1.07 -18.78
C LYS A 174 20.46 1.86 -17.65
N ALA A 175 19.18 1.65 -17.36
CA ALA A 175 18.56 2.12 -16.11
C ALA A 175 19.29 1.60 -14.86
N LYS A 176 19.65 0.31 -14.84
CA LYS A 176 20.42 -0.31 -13.75
C LYS A 176 21.83 0.25 -13.64
N ALA A 177 22.53 0.44 -14.75
CA ALA A 177 23.90 0.96 -14.76
C ALA A 177 24.05 2.38 -14.18
N VAL A 178 22.98 3.17 -14.21
CA VAL A 178 22.95 4.54 -13.63
C VAL A 178 22.30 4.60 -12.25
N THR A 179 21.68 3.50 -11.81
CA THR A 179 21.09 3.39 -10.47
C THR A 179 22.19 2.99 -9.49
N LYS A 180 22.37 3.77 -8.43
CA LYS A 180 23.31 3.44 -7.35
C LYS A 180 22.57 2.89 -6.15
N THR A 181 22.98 1.72 -5.66
CA THR A 181 22.51 1.17 -4.38
C THR A 181 23.62 1.30 -3.34
N VAL A 182 23.29 1.85 -2.19
CA VAL A 182 24.19 1.98 -1.03
C VAL A 182 23.57 1.23 0.13
N GLU A 183 24.16 0.08 0.44
CA GLU A 183 23.79 -0.76 1.58
C GLU A 183 24.22 -0.10 2.89
N ILE A 184 23.29 0.00 3.85
CA ILE A 184 23.49 0.66 5.15
C ILE A 184 23.47 -0.40 6.27
N ASN A 185 22.41 -1.21 6.30
CA ASN A 185 22.17 -2.32 7.22
C ASN A 185 22.48 -1.97 8.70
N LYS A 186 21.88 -0.87 9.17
CA LYS A 186 22.00 -0.36 10.54
C LYS A 186 20.70 -0.56 11.30
N GLN A 187 20.81 -1.03 12.54
CA GLN A 187 19.66 -1.28 13.41
C GLN A 187 19.71 -0.41 14.66
N TYR A 188 18.55 0.09 15.06
CA TYR A 188 18.33 0.83 16.30
C TYR A 188 17.07 0.32 17.00
N THR A 189 17.10 0.28 18.32
CA THR A 189 15.90 0.01 19.14
C THR A 189 15.58 1.26 19.93
N THR A 190 14.38 1.81 19.73
CA THR A 190 13.91 3.00 20.45
C THR A 190 13.64 2.68 21.92
N PRO A 191 13.60 3.68 22.82
CA PRO A 191 13.21 3.49 24.22
C PRO A 191 11.83 2.82 24.39
N GLN A 192 10.92 3.06 23.44
CA GLN A 192 9.57 2.47 23.40
C GLN A 192 9.57 0.99 22.96
N GLY A 193 10.73 0.42 22.60
CA GLY A 193 10.85 -0.98 22.20
C GLY A 193 10.53 -1.25 20.73
N LEU A 194 10.49 -0.23 19.86
CA LEU A 194 10.42 -0.40 18.41
C LEU A 194 11.83 -0.61 17.85
N MET A 195 12.05 -1.72 17.15
CA MET A 195 13.25 -1.98 16.36
C MET A 195 13.08 -1.39 14.96
N ILE A 196 14.07 -0.63 14.49
CA ILE A 196 14.13 -0.05 13.15
C ILE A 196 15.41 -0.54 12.48
N ASP A 197 15.30 -1.06 11.27
CA ASP A 197 16.42 -1.54 10.45
C ASP A 197 16.49 -0.72 9.15
N LEU A 198 17.46 0.19 9.08
CA LEU A 198 17.76 1.01 7.92
C LEU A 198 18.61 0.18 6.95
N LYS A 199 17.95 -0.35 5.92
CA LYS A 199 18.53 -1.32 4.98
C LYS A 199 19.51 -0.68 4.03
N ARG A 200 19.02 0.25 3.21
CA ARG A 200 19.77 0.82 2.08
C ARG A 200 19.11 2.09 1.55
N ILE A 201 19.87 2.84 0.78
CA ILE A 201 19.39 3.93 -0.06
C ILE A 201 19.67 3.61 -1.54
N GLU A 202 18.70 3.88 -2.40
CA GLU A 202 18.83 3.70 -3.85
C GLU A 202 18.65 5.04 -4.55
N LEU A 203 19.56 5.36 -5.47
CA LEU A 203 19.62 6.63 -6.19
C LEU A 203 19.39 6.34 -7.67
N ALA A 204 18.20 6.64 -8.16
CA ALA A 204 17.84 6.56 -9.57
C ALA A 204 17.65 7.98 -10.17
N PRO A 205 17.68 8.14 -11.50
CA PRO A 205 17.47 9.43 -12.14
C PRO A 205 16.19 10.16 -11.75
N SER A 206 15.09 9.43 -11.50
CA SER A 206 13.79 10.02 -11.17
C SER A 206 13.43 10.03 -9.67
N LEU A 207 14.14 9.30 -8.81
CA LEU A 207 13.93 9.34 -7.36
C LEU A 207 15.09 8.77 -6.54
N MET A 208 15.15 9.19 -5.28
CA MET A 208 15.91 8.58 -4.21
C MET A 208 14.95 7.75 -3.34
N LEU A 209 15.27 6.48 -3.06
CA LEU A 209 14.44 5.58 -2.27
C LEU A 209 15.18 5.17 -1.00
N LEU A 210 14.62 5.46 0.18
CA LEU A 210 15.12 4.91 1.44
C LEU A 210 14.30 3.68 1.82
N SER A 211 14.97 2.57 2.12
CA SER A 211 14.34 1.31 2.53
C SER A 211 14.60 1.04 4.01
N LEU A 212 13.53 0.89 4.79
CA LEU A 212 13.61 0.55 6.21
C LEU A 212 12.56 -0.51 6.61
N GLU A 213 12.82 -1.24 7.68
CA GLU A 213 11.94 -2.29 8.23
C GLU A 213 11.73 -2.03 9.73
N THR A 214 10.49 -2.09 10.21
CA THR A 214 10.13 -1.85 11.62
C THR A 214 9.54 -3.09 12.27
N LYS A 215 9.94 -3.41 13.50
CA LYS A 215 9.42 -4.56 14.27
C LYS A 215 9.30 -4.21 15.75
N SER A 216 8.26 -4.70 16.42
CA SER A 216 8.21 -4.67 17.88
C SER A 216 9.28 -5.60 18.46
N THR A 217 9.95 -5.18 19.54
CA THR A 217 10.65 -6.11 20.43
C THR A 217 9.65 -7.12 21.02
N PRO A 218 10.09 -8.33 21.44
CA PRO A 218 9.18 -9.31 22.06
C PRO A 218 8.43 -8.79 23.28
N ALA A 219 9.08 -7.96 24.11
CA ALA A 219 8.46 -7.34 25.29
C ALA A 219 7.34 -6.35 24.90
N LEU A 220 7.60 -5.49 23.90
CA LEU A 220 6.58 -4.56 23.39
C LEU A 220 5.41 -5.31 22.74
N TYR A 221 5.69 -6.39 21.99
CA TYR A 221 4.65 -7.22 21.40
C TYR A 221 3.72 -7.80 22.47
N GLN A 222 4.29 -8.42 23.51
CA GLN A 222 3.53 -8.97 24.65
C GLN A 222 2.72 -7.88 25.37
N GLN A 223 3.31 -6.71 25.62
CA GLN A 223 2.60 -5.57 26.23
C GLN A 223 1.38 -5.12 25.40
N LYS A 224 1.49 -5.09 24.06
CA LYS A 224 0.36 -4.78 23.18
C LYS A 224 -0.70 -5.87 23.22
N GLU A 225 -0.32 -7.15 23.13
CA GLU A 225 -1.23 -8.30 23.22
C GLU A 225 -2.03 -8.31 24.52
N GLU A 226 -1.37 -8.11 25.67
CA GLU A 226 -2.02 -7.96 26.98
C GLU A 226 -2.97 -6.74 27.02
N SER A 227 -2.60 -5.62 26.41
CA SER A 227 -3.49 -4.44 26.32
C SER A 227 -4.69 -4.66 25.39
N LEU A 228 -4.61 -5.53 24.39
CA LEU A 228 -5.74 -5.88 23.54
C LEU A 228 -6.74 -6.75 24.32
N ILE A 229 -6.24 -7.83 24.92
CA ILE A 229 -7.05 -8.80 25.69
C ILE A 229 -7.74 -8.11 26.87
N SER A 230 -6.99 -7.34 27.68
CA SER A 230 -7.53 -6.67 28.88
C SER A 230 -8.59 -5.60 28.59
N LYS A 231 -8.66 -5.10 27.35
CA LYS A 231 -9.62 -4.08 26.91
C LYS A 231 -10.71 -4.64 25.99
N GLY A 232 -10.76 -5.96 25.80
CA GLY A 232 -11.78 -6.62 24.97
C GLY A 232 -11.67 -6.28 23.47
N LEU A 233 -10.48 -5.93 22.99
CA LEU A 233 -10.24 -5.63 21.59
C LEU A 233 -9.98 -6.92 20.79
N THR A 234 -10.50 -7.00 19.57
CA THR A 234 -10.32 -8.16 18.66
C THR A 234 -9.39 -7.77 17.52
N VAL A 235 -8.49 -8.67 17.11
CA VAL A 235 -7.70 -8.49 15.87
C VAL A 235 -8.42 -9.01 14.63
N GLU A 236 -9.51 -9.76 14.77
CA GLU A 236 -10.30 -10.26 13.65
C GLU A 236 -11.53 -9.37 13.40
N ASN A 237 -11.76 -8.97 12.15
CA ASN A 237 -13.01 -8.34 11.73
C ASN A 237 -14.02 -9.43 11.35
N LYS A 238 -15.03 -9.64 12.19
CA LYS A 238 -16.05 -10.68 11.99
C LYS A 238 -17.32 -10.06 11.41
N PRO A 239 -17.83 -10.54 10.27
CA PRO A 239 -19.10 -10.05 9.72
C PRO A 239 -20.25 -10.16 10.75
N GLY A 240 -20.85 -9.02 11.09
CA GLY A 240 -21.92 -8.93 12.08
C GLY A 240 -21.47 -8.53 13.50
N GLU A 241 -20.17 -8.47 13.78
CA GLU A 241 -19.65 -7.88 15.02
C GLU A 241 -19.39 -6.36 14.84
N PRO A 242 -19.40 -5.56 15.93
CA PRO A 242 -19.02 -4.15 15.85
C PRO A 242 -17.58 -3.98 15.37
N SER A 243 -17.35 -3.09 14.39
CA SER A 243 -16.01 -2.86 13.84
C SER A 243 -15.09 -2.02 14.75
N LEU A 244 -15.64 -1.29 15.74
CA LEU A 244 -14.86 -0.40 16.59
C LEU A 244 -13.74 -1.12 17.37
N PRO A 245 -13.98 -2.24 18.09
CA PRO A 245 -12.91 -2.97 18.77
C PRO A 245 -11.80 -3.46 17.83
N PHE A 246 -12.16 -3.81 16.58
CA PHE A 246 -11.22 -4.20 15.53
C PHE A 246 -10.38 -3.02 15.03
N MET A 247 -11.01 -1.89 14.71
CA MET A 247 -10.30 -0.68 14.31
C MET A 247 -9.33 -0.23 15.40
N LEU A 248 -9.79 -0.15 16.65
CA LEU A 248 -8.94 0.24 17.79
C LEU A 248 -7.77 -0.72 18.03
N ALA A 249 -7.96 -2.03 17.79
CA ALA A 249 -6.88 -3.01 17.85
C ALA A 249 -5.79 -2.76 16.81
N HIS A 250 -6.19 -2.41 15.58
CA HIS A 250 -5.26 -2.10 14.49
C HIS A 250 -4.50 -0.79 14.77
N GLU A 251 -5.24 0.29 15.09
CA GLU A 251 -4.70 1.62 15.34
C GLU A 251 -3.56 1.62 16.36
N ILE A 252 -3.73 0.97 17.53
CA ILE A 252 -2.69 0.98 18.58
C ILE A 252 -1.51 0.03 18.31
N GLN A 253 -1.59 -0.83 17.31
CA GLN A 253 -0.48 -1.71 16.93
C GLN A 253 0.55 -1.01 16.05
N GLU A 254 0.13 -0.02 15.28
CA GLU A 254 1.01 0.77 14.40
C GLU A 254 2.08 1.56 15.16
N TYR A 255 3.18 1.80 14.45
CA TYR A 255 4.16 2.85 14.74
C TYR A 255 4.49 3.57 13.44
N LYS A 256 4.88 4.82 13.60
CA LYS A 256 5.20 5.75 12.52
C LYS A 256 6.50 6.48 12.86
N LEU A 257 7.21 6.96 11.84
CA LEU A 257 8.54 7.55 11.98
C LEU A 257 8.57 9.01 11.53
N ALA A 258 9.43 9.80 12.16
CA ALA A 258 9.91 11.07 11.63
C ALA A 258 11.43 11.10 11.61
N TYR A 259 12.04 11.42 10.47
CA TYR A 259 13.49 11.50 10.32
C TYR A 259 13.89 12.55 9.27
N GLU A 260 15.15 12.97 9.36
CA GLU A 260 15.78 13.89 8.41
C GLU A 260 17.00 13.24 7.77
N LEU A 261 17.29 13.64 6.53
CA LEU A 261 18.55 13.39 5.84
C LEU A 261 19.25 14.74 5.67
N LEU A 262 20.44 14.88 6.26
CA LEU A 262 21.25 16.09 6.22
C LEU A 262 22.45 15.91 5.30
N ASP A 263 22.87 16.99 4.63
CA ASP A 263 24.14 17.04 3.89
C ASP A 263 25.36 17.23 4.81
N GLN A 264 26.54 17.32 4.20
CA GLN A 264 27.83 17.47 4.88
C GLN A 264 27.99 18.86 5.57
N GLN A 265 27.15 19.83 5.21
CA GLN A 265 27.09 21.17 5.78
C GLN A 265 26.04 21.26 6.90
N GLY A 266 25.24 20.20 7.11
CA GLY A 266 24.19 20.14 8.12
C GLY A 266 22.84 20.70 7.64
N ASN A 267 22.64 20.96 6.34
CA ASN A 267 21.33 21.34 5.83
C ASN A 267 20.45 20.10 5.67
N ILE A 268 19.18 20.19 6.06
CA ILE A 268 18.19 19.15 5.79
C ILE A 268 17.90 19.13 4.30
N VAL A 269 18.34 18.09 3.57
CA VAL A 269 18.10 17.93 2.12
C VAL A 269 16.85 17.13 1.80
N ALA A 270 16.44 16.25 2.71
CA ALA A 270 15.15 15.54 2.67
C ALA A 270 14.66 15.24 4.09
N ALA A 271 13.35 15.07 4.27
CA ALA A 271 12.77 14.70 5.55
C ALA A 271 11.48 13.92 5.36
N TRP A 272 11.27 12.91 6.19
CA TRP A 272 10.05 12.10 6.22
C TRP A 272 9.36 12.29 7.57
N ASP A 273 8.04 12.38 7.57
CA ASP A 273 7.25 12.59 8.78
C ASP A 273 5.85 12.02 8.57
N GLU A 274 5.52 10.95 9.30
CA GLU A 274 4.29 10.16 9.16
C GLU A 274 3.15 10.60 10.09
N ILE A 275 3.32 11.74 10.77
CA ILE A 275 2.26 12.38 11.56
C ILE A 275 0.96 12.53 10.73
N SER A 276 -0.18 12.21 11.33
CA SER A 276 -1.47 12.19 10.61
C SER A 276 -1.89 13.58 10.14
N ASP A 277 -1.53 14.62 10.91
CA ASP A 277 -1.87 16.00 10.62
C ASP A 277 -0.84 16.67 9.70
N ARG A 278 -1.26 16.92 8.46
CA ARG A 278 -0.41 17.55 7.43
C ARG A 278 0.05 18.97 7.79
N ASN A 279 -0.66 19.69 8.66
CA ASN A 279 -0.24 21.02 9.10
C ASN A 279 0.98 20.97 10.04
N LEU A 280 1.20 19.81 10.68
CA LEU A 280 2.30 19.57 11.62
C LEU A 280 3.50 18.86 10.97
N SER A 281 3.27 18.25 9.80
CA SER A 281 4.25 17.43 9.08
C SER A 281 5.45 18.25 8.59
N LYS A 282 6.66 17.76 8.89
CA LYS A 282 7.93 18.34 8.44
C LYS A 282 8.49 17.66 7.19
N GLN A 283 7.65 16.98 6.41
CA GLN A 283 8.07 16.36 5.15
C GLN A 283 8.78 17.36 4.23
N LYS A 284 9.92 16.95 3.69
CA LYS A 284 10.71 17.75 2.74
C LYS A 284 11.21 16.86 1.62
N ASN A 285 10.99 17.31 0.38
CA ASN A 285 11.46 16.66 -0.83
C ASN A 285 10.89 15.23 -1.06
N THR A 286 9.71 14.93 -0.50
CA THR A 286 9.04 13.61 -0.61
C THR A 286 8.28 13.43 -1.93
N ILE A 287 8.10 12.18 -2.35
CA ILE A 287 7.22 11.75 -3.46
C ILE A 287 6.30 10.66 -2.91
N ASN A 288 5.20 11.07 -2.29
CA ASN A 288 4.37 10.19 -1.47
C ASN A 288 3.68 9.08 -2.27
N GLU A 289 3.33 9.31 -3.54
CA GLU A 289 2.62 8.33 -4.38
C GLU A 289 3.51 7.15 -4.82
N MET A 290 4.82 7.33 -4.73
CA MET A 290 5.87 6.33 -5.02
C MET A 290 6.30 5.54 -3.78
N SER A 291 5.76 5.88 -2.62
CA SER A 291 6.12 5.29 -1.33
C SER A 291 5.20 4.14 -0.91
N GLY A 292 5.68 3.30 0.00
CA GLY A 292 4.93 2.22 0.65
C GLY A 292 5.37 0.79 0.27
N GLY A 293 5.07 -0.17 1.15
CA GLY A 293 5.34 -1.59 0.96
C GLY A 293 4.92 -2.43 2.17
N TYR A 294 4.47 -3.67 1.95
CA TYR A 294 3.94 -4.54 3.02
C TYR A 294 5.00 -5.18 3.92
N LYS A 295 6.27 -5.18 3.49
CA LYS A 295 7.39 -5.83 4.21
C LYS A 295 8.49 -4.85 4.61
N TRP A 296 8.73 -3.85 3.78
CA TRP A 296 9.63 -2.73 4.02
C TRP A 296 8.84 -1.46 3.80
N LEU A 297 9.04 -0.48 4.67
CA LEU A 297 8.64 0.89 4.40
C LEU A 297 9.61 1.42 3.34
N LEU A 298 9.07 1.93 2.25
CA LEU A 298 9.82 2.44 1.10
C LEU A 298 9.48 3.91 0.96
N HIS A 299 10.39 4.80 1.34
CA HIS A 299 10.15 6.25 1.41
C HIS A 299 10.86 6.91 0.22
N ALA A 300 10.07 7.44 -0.70
CA ALA A 300 10.57 8.03 -1.94
C ALA A 300 10.72 9.55 -1.80
N PHE A 301 11.82 10.06 -2.35
CA PHE A 301 12.19 11.46 -2.40
C PHE A 301 12.60 11.84 -3.82
N ALA A 302 12.50 13.12 -4.18
CA ALA A 302 13.09 13.56 -5.44
C ALA A 302 14.64 13.53 -5.35
N PRO A 303 15.37 13.28 -6.46
CA PRO A 303 16.81 13.15 -6.42
C PRO A 303 17.45 14.47 -5.99
N LEU A 304 18.32 14.43 -4.98
CA LEU A 304 18.93 15.61 -4.34
C LEU A 304 19.60 16.55 -5.36
N THR A 305 19.25 17.84 -5.34
CA THR A 305 19.73 18.84 -6.31
C THR A 305 21.25 18.91 -6.32
N GLU A 306 21.84 19.09 -5.15
CA GLU A 306 23.26 18.85 -4.92
C GLU A 306 23.50 17.34 -4.75
N LYS A 307 24.65 16.86 -5.18
CA LYS A 307 25.02 15.43 -5.13
C LYS A 307 26.05 15.23 -4.02
N PRO A 308 25.65 15.23 -2.72
CA PRO A 308 26.59 15.09 -1.62
C PRO A 308 27.27 13.72 -1.67
N GLU A 309 28.49 13.64 -1.15
CA GLU A 309 29.22 12.37 -1.05
C GLU A 309 28.77 11.56 0.18
N GLN A 310 28.13 12.22 1.15
CA GLN A 310 27.71 11.65 2.42
C GLN A 310 26.39 12.29 2.87
N LEU A 311 25.51 11.49 3.45
CA LEU A 311 24.33 11.97 4.18
C LEU A 311 24.43 11.58 5.65
N MET A 312 23.86 12.39 6.52
CA MET A 312 23.53 12.00 7.89
C MET A 312 22.03 11.70 7.97
N PHE A 313 21.69 10.44 8.21
CA PHE A 313 20.35 10.07 8.66
C PHE A 313 20.20 10.44 10.12
N LYS A 314 19.07 11.05 10.49
CA LYS A 314 18.76 11.43 11.87
C LYS A 314 17.30 11.15 12.21
N LEU A 315 17.06 10.19 13.09
CA LEU A 315 15.72 9.93 13.63
C LEU A 315 15.33 11.08 14.55
N ARG A 316 14.15 11.67 14.33
CA ARG A 316 13.66 12.85 15.06
C ARG A 316 12.53 12.50 16.02
N ALA A 317 11.66 11.58 15.64
CA ALA A 317 10.63 11.05 16.51
C ALA A 317 10.16 9.68 16.03
N ILE A 318 9.45 8.97 16.92
CA ILE A 318 8.45 7.99 16.51
C ILE A 318 7.07 8.42 17.02
N TYR A 319 6.01 7.98 16.36
CA TYR A 319 4.65 8.13 16.85
C TYR A 319 4.06 6.77 17.22
N SER A 320 3.36 6.73 18.35
CA SER A 320 2.52 5.61 18.77
C SER A 320 1.08 6.09 18.93
N LYS A 321 0.12 5.17 18.86
CA LYS A 321 -1.28 5.44 19.16
C LYS A 321 -1.66 4.76 20.47
N GLU A 322 -2.30 5.52 21.37
CA GLU A 322 -2.76 5.05 22.68
C GLU A 322 -4.28 5.19 22.80
N LEU A 323 -4.90 4.32 23.61
CA LEU A 323 -6.34 4.39 23.84
C LEU A 323 -6.72 5.54 24.77
N ALA A 324 -7.75 6.26 24.37
CA ALA A 324 -8.37 7.33 25.12
C ALA A 324 -9.75 6.93 25.64
N ASP A 325 -10.11 7.54 26.76
CA ASP A 325 -11.32 7.36 27.55
C ASP A 325 -12.15 8.66 27.61
N PHE A 326 -11.91 9.57 26.64
CA PHE A 326 -12.59 10.86 26.60
C PHE A 326 -14.07 10.71 26.32
N ASN A 327 -14.87 11.37 27.16
CA ASN A 327 -16.28 11.59 26.89
C ASN A 327 -16.69 12.97 27.41
N VAL A 328 -17.53 13.67 26.66
CA VAL A 328 -18.18 14.91 27.07
C VAL A 328 -19.64 14.89 26.65
N LYS A 329 -20.54 15.24 27.56
CA LYS A 329 -21.97 15.42 27.27
C LYS A 329 -22.25 16.88 26.96
N LEU A 330 -22.89 17.13 25.82
CA LEU A 330 -23.23 18.44 25.29
C LEU A 330 -24.74 18.57 25.14
N LYS A 331 -25.30 19.70 25.57
CA LYS A 331 -26.68 20.09 25.32
C LYS A 331 -26.71 21.03 24.12
N LEU A 332 -27.41 20.64 23.05
CA LEU A 332 -27.27 21.34 21.77
C LEU A 332 -27.93 22.72 21.79
N ASP A 333 -29.05 22.86 22.51
CA ASP A 333 -29.71 24.15 22.73
C ASP A 333 -28.86 25.15 23.52
N ASP A 334 -27.87 24.69 24.30
CA ASP A 334 -27.00 25.52 25.13
C ASP A 334 -25.70 25.91 24.40
N LEU A 335 -25.18 25.05 23.52
CA LEU A 335 -23.97 25.29 22.70
C LEU A 335 -24.05 26.55 21.82
N ASN A 336 -25.25 26.95 21.43
CA ASN A 336 -25.51 28.17 20.65
C ASN A 336 -25.59 29.44 21.51
N LYS A 337 -25.46 29.31 22.83
CA LYS A 337 -25.52 30.40 23.81
C LYS A 337 -24.23 30.53 24.64
N VAL A 338 -23.61 29.40 24.99
CA VAL A 338 -22.45 29.32 25.89
C VAL A 338 -21.51 28.22 25.38
N GLN A 339 -20.21 28.45 25.48
CA GLN A 339 -19.19 27.44 25.19
C GLN A 339 -19.08 26.43 26.33
N ILE A 340 -18.78 25.17 26.01
CA ILE A 340 -18.63 24.08 26.97
C ILE A 340 -17.18 23.62 27.00
N ASP A 341 -16.51 23.81 28.14
CA ASP A 341 -15.13 23.36 28.34
C ASP A 341 -15.08 21.93 28.89
N ALA A 342 -14.13 21.14 28.38
CA ALA A 342 -13.78 19.81 28.89
C ALA A 342 -12.25 19.66 29.00
N LYS A 343 -11.80 18.67 29.77
CA LYS A 343 -10.38 18.36 29.95
C LYS A 343 -10.16 16.85 29.94
N ASN A 344 -9.06 16.39 29.35
CA ASN A 344 -8.63 15.00 29.44
C ASN A 344 -7.11 14.87 29.41
N LYS A 345 -6.54 14.11 30.35
CA LYS A 345 -5.08 13.81 30.43
C LYS A 345 -4.16 15.03 30.21
N GLY A 346 -4.57 16.21 30.68
CA GLY A 346 -3.85 17.48 30.53
C GLY A 346 -4.30 18.34 29.35
N SER A 347 -4.88 17.75 28.30
CA SER A 347 -5.50 18.48 27.18
C SER A 347 -6.75 19.23 27.63
N LYS A 348 -7.01 20.37 27.00
CA LYS A 348 -8.22 21.20 27.17
C LYS A 348 -8.98 21.24 25.86
N PHE A 349 -10.30 21.25 25.95
CA PHE A 349 -11.23 21.30 24.82
C PHE A 349 -12.29 22.34 25.10
N THR A 350 -12.67 23.13 24.09
CA THR A 350 -13.78 24.06 24.14
C THR A 350 -14.71 23.77 22.96
N PHE A 351 -15.96 23.42 23.27
CA PHE A 351 -17.00 23.12 22.29
C PHE A 351 -17.97 24.30 22.20
N SER A 352 -18.39 24.66 21.00
CA SER A 352 -19.34 25.76 20.79
C SER A 352 -20.11 25.57 19.49
N ASN A 353 -21.27 26.23 19.35
CA ASN A 353 -22.03 26.37 18.10
C ASN A 353 -22.37 25.04 17.39
N PHE A 354 -23.63 24.62 17.54
CA PHE A 354 -24.22 23.49 16.83
C PHE A 354 -25.12 23.94 15.68
N SER A 355 -24.93 23.34 14.50
CA SER A 355 -25.83 23.46 13.36
C SER A 355 -26.09 22.12 12.67
N LEU A 356 -27.23 22.01 11.99
CA LEU A 356 -27.52 20.92 11.07
C LEU A 356 -27.24 21.35 9.63
N LYS A 357 -26.67 20.43 8.84
CA LYS A 357 -26.52 20.54 7.39
C LYS A 357 -27.49 19.57 6.72
N GLU A 358 -28.46 20.12 6.00
CA GLU A 358 -29.60 19.37 5.47
C GLU A 358 -29.44 18.92 4.01
N ASP A 359 -28.41 19.39 3.30
CA ASP A 359 -28.14 19.05 1.89
C ASP A 359 -26.89 18.16 1.72
N GLU A 360 -26.76 17.57 0.53
CA GLU A 360 -25.60 16.73 0.17
C GLU A 360 -24.42 17.53 -0.42
N LYS A 361 -24.57 18.83 -0.66
CA LYS A 361 -23.59 19.64 -1.41
C LYS A 361 -22.33 19.85 -0.60
N VAL A 362 -21.24 20.26 -1.26
CA VAL A 362 -20.07 20.78 -0.54
C VAL A 362 -20.40 22.19 -0.05
N THR A 363 -20.23 22.42 1.25
CA THR A 363 -20.32 23.73 1.90
C THR A 363 -19.00 23.98 2.63
N ASP A 364 -18.41 25.15 2.45
CA ASP A 364 -17.25 25.57 3.24
C ASP A 364 -17.72 26.08 4.61
N ILE A 365 -17.13 25.56 5.68
CA ILE A 365 -17.36 26.00 7.06
C ILE A 365 -16.00 26.26 7.67
N ASP A 366 -15.71 27.51 8.02
CA ASP A 366 -14.44 27.98 8.56
C ASP A 366 -13.18 27.54 7.75
N GLY A 367 -13.30 27.45 6.42
CA GLY A 367 -12.22 26.99 5.52
C GLY A 367 -12.16 25.47 5.35
N HIS A 368 -13.16 24.72 5.84
CA HIS A 368 -13.26 23.27 5.70
C HIS A 368 -14.40 22.89 4.73
N PRO A 369 -14.10 22.28 3.56
CA PRO A 369 -15.12 21.81 2.63
C PRO A 369 -15.81 20.54 3.15
N ILE A 370 -17.09 20.66 3.51
CA ILE A 370 -17.90 19.58 4.10
C ILE A 370 -18.99 19.17 3.12
N MET A 371 -18.98 17.89 2.77
CA MET A 371 -19.98 17.23 1.92
C MET A 371 -20.93 16.38 2.76
N GLY A 372 -22.15 16.18 2.27
CA GLY A 372 -23.16 15.32 2.91
C GLY A 372 -23.97 16.02 4.00
N LYS A 373 -24.95 15.30 4.54
CA LYS A 373 -25.80 15.72 5.67
C LYS A 373 -25.22 15.33 7.01
N GLY A 374 -25.45 16.16 8.03
CA GLY A 374 -25.01 15.87 9.38
C GLY A 374 -25.09 17.05 10.35
N GLY A 375 -24.66 16.80 11.59
CA GLY A 375 -24.47 17.83 12.60
C GLY A 375 -23.05 18.39 12.54
N ILE A 376 -22.89 19.66 12.89
CA ILE A 376 -21.60 20.35 12.97
C ILE A 376 -21.47 20.92 14.38
N VAL A 377 -20.37 20.59 15.07
CA VAL A 377 -20.00 21.18 16.38
C VAL A 377 -18.63 21.82 16.23
N HIS A 378 -18.46 23.09 16.61
CA HIS A 378 -17.15 23.73 16.55
C HIS A 378 -16.33 23.32 17.78
N ILE A 379 -15.04 23.06 17.56
CA ILE A 379 -14.10 22.61 18.57
C ILE A 379 -12.79 23.41 18.49
N GLN A 380 -12.30 23.80 19.66
CA GLN A 380 -10.93 24.23 19.87
C GLN A 380 -10.27 23.30 20.89
N ALA A 381 -8.96 23.05 20.73
CA ALA A 381 -8.20 22.22 21.67
C ALA A 381 -6.78 22.75 21.89
N GLU A 382 -6.31 22.63 23.13
CA GLU A 382 -4.90 22.72 23.53
C GLU A 382 -4.51 21.32 24.01
N LEU A 383 -3.63 20.63 23.29
CA LEU A 383 -3.26 19.26 23.60
C LEU A 383 -2.18 19.22 24.68
N ALA A 384 -2.20 18.15 25.49
CA ALA A 384 -1.14 17.88 26.46
C ALA A 384 0.22 17.68 25.76
N GLU A 385 1.29 17.74 26.56
CA GLU A 385 2.64 17.45 26.08
C GLU A 385 2.69 16.06 25.39
N HIS A 386 3.46 15.97 24.30
CA HIS A 386 3.56 14.81 23.40
C HIS A 386 2.30 14.41 22.61
N ILE A 387 1.09 14.85 22.96
CA ILE A 387 -0.12 14.52 22.18
C ILE A 387 -0.18 15.41 20.94
N VAL A 388 -0.21 14.79 19.75
CA VAL A 388 -0.20 15.49 18.45
C VAL A 388 -1.43 15.23 17.57
N GLY A 389 -2.17 14.16 17.85
CA GLY A 389 -3.38 13.78 17.11
C GLY A 389 -4.44 13.15 18.01
N LEU A 390 -5.70 13.23 17.60
CA LEU A 390 -6.86 12.68 18.30
C LEU A 390 -7.80 12.05 17.27
N ASP A 391 -7.93 10.73 17.29
CA ASP A 391 -8.56 9.94 16.23
C ASP A 391 -9.70 9.07 16.75
N VAL A 392 -10.46 8.51 15.81
CA VAL A 392 -11.64 7.66 16.05
C VAL A 392 -12.68 8.39 16.91
N TRP A 393 -13.21 9.49 16.37
CA TRP A 393 -14.28 10.27 17.00
C TRP A 393 -15.65 9.62 16.78
N GLN A 394 -16.50 9.71 17.81
CA GLN A 394 -17.89 9.25 17.77
C GLN A 394 -18.81 10.22 18.52
N ALA A 395 -20.09 10.17 18.18
CA ALA A 395 -21.16 10.84 18.91
C ALA A 395 -22.28 9.84 19.25
N LYS A 396 -22.96 10.06 20.38
CA LYS A 396 -24.11 9.24 20.82
C LYS A 396 -25.24 10.13 21.34
N ASP A 397 -26.44 9.97 20.82
CA ASP A 397 -27.62 10.76 21.23
C ASP A 397 -28.30 10.22 22.50
N GLU A 398 -29.31 10.94 23.01
CA GLU A 398 -30.04 10.53 24.22
C GLU A 398 -30.79 9.19 24.07
N ASN A 399 -31.05 8.74 22.85
CA ASN A 399 -31.70 7.44 22.57
C ASN A 399 -30.66 6.31 22.45
N GLY A 400 -29.37 6.64 22.56
CA GLY A 400 -28.27 5.69 22.46
C GLY A 400 -27.88 5.32 21.03
N LYS A 401 -28.38 6.03 20.00
CA LYS A 401 -27.93 5.84 18.63
C LYS A 401 -26.56 6.50 18.46
N GLU A 402 -25.66 5.78 17.79
CA GLU A 402 -24.27 6.18 17.58
C GLU A 402 -24.04 6.68 16.15
N TYR A 403 -23.14 7.65 16.02
CA TYR A 403 -22.81 8.34 14.79
C TYR A 403 -21.29 8.39 14.62
N LYS A 404 -20.83 8.20 13.38
CA LYS A 404 -19.43 8.44 13.00
C LYS A 404 -19.18 9.94 12.98
N VAL A 405 -18.04 10.36 13.54
CA VAL A 405 -17.64 11.75 13.57
C VAL A 405 -16.29 11.91 12.89
N ARG A 406 -16.20 12.91 12.00
CA ARG A 406 -14.96 13.33 11.34
C ARG A 406 -14.51 14.67 11.94
N LEU A 407 -13.25 14.76 12.34
CA LEU A 407 -12.63 16.00 12.79
C LEU A 407 -11.95 16.70 11.62
N GLU A 408 -12.52 17.82 11.18
CA GLU A 408 -11.89 18.73 10.24
C GLU A 408 -11.25 19.87 11.03
N LYS A 409 -9.94 20.10 10.87
CA LYS A 409 -9.19 21.06 11.70
C LYS A 409 -7.98 21.67 11.01
N GLN A 410 -7.56 22.83 11.53
CA GLN A 410 -6.24 23.41 11.30
C GLN A 410 -5.47 23.37 12.61
N SER A 411 -4.30 22.74 12.60
CA SER A 411 -3.44 22.62 13.79
C SER A 411 -2.22 23.53 13.71
N THR A 412 -1.75 23.99 14.86
CA THR A 412 -0.53 24.78 15.02
C THR A 412 0.32 24.22 16.15
N VAL A 413 1.62 24.53 16.16
CA VAL A 413 2.53 24.23 17.26
C VAL A 413 2.88 25.53 17.97
N GLY A 414 2.67 25.61 19.28
CA GLY A 414 3.08 26.75 20.10
C GLY A 414 4.58 26.78 20.37
N ASP A 415 5.08 27.92 20.89
CA ASP A 415 6.49 28.07 21.27
C ASP A 415 6.93 27.10 22.38
N ASP A 416 5.98 26.59 23.17
CA ASP A 416 6.19 25.54 24.18
C ASP A 416 6.21 24.11 23.58
N GLY A 417 6.08 23.99 22.26
CA GLY A 417 6.09 22.73 21.53
C GLY A 417 4.78 21.94 21.56
N LYS A 418 3.73 22.43 22.24
CA LYS A 418 2.42 21.76 22.26
C LYS A 418 1.63 22.03 20.99
N VAL A 419 0.76 21.09 20.66
CA VAL A 419 -0.18 21.23 19.54
C VAL A 419 -1.48 21.87 20.03
N SER A 420 -1.97 22.85 19.29
CA SER A 420 -3.34 23.36 19.42
C SER A 420 -4.04 23.25 18.07
N PHE A 421 -5.38 23.19 18.09
CA PHE A 421 -6.16 23.24 16.85
C PHE A 421 -7.49 23.96 17.03
N GLN A 422 -8.01 24.49 15.92
CA GLN A 422 -9.40 24.90 15.76
C GLN A 422 -10.00 24.14 14.58
N GLY A 423 -11.28 23.82 14.66
CA GLY A 423 -11.99 23.11 13.61
C GLY A 423 -13.43 22.78 13.96
N VAL A 424 -13.97 21.80 13.26
CA VAL A 424 -15.33 21.30 13.43
C VAL A 424 -15.38 19.77 13.45
N LEU A 425 -16.25 19.25 14.30
CA LEU A 425 -16.67 17.86 14.33
C LEU A 425 -17.91 17.70 13.45
N VAL A 426 -17.77 16.95 12.37
CA VAL A 426 -18.83 16.62 11.42
C VAL A 426 -19.43 15.27 11.81
N ILE A 427 -20.67 15.29 12.30
CA ILE A 427 -21.43 14.14 12.77
C ILE A 427 -22.25 13.60 11.60
N GLU A 428 -21.73 12.56 10.96
CA GLU A 428 -22.28 12.01 9.72
C GLU A 428 -23.69 11.46 9.94
N GLN A 429 -24.63 11.78 9.04
CA GLN A 429 -26.01 11.26 9.04
C GLN A 429 -26.86 11.62 10.28
N LEU A 430 -26.49 12.66 11.03
CA LEU A 430 -27.40 13.30 11.99
C LEU A 430 -28.40 14.17 11.22
N LEU A 431 -29.62 13.67 11.05
CA LEU A 431 -30.67 14.31 10.23
C LEU A 431 -31.63 15.22 11.01
N GLU A 432 -31.70 15.04 12.33
CA GLU A 432 -32.55 15.81 13.25
C GLU A 432 -31.70 16.22 14.45
N GLN A 433 -32.07 17.30 15.15
CA GLN A 433 -31.31 17.80 16.29
C GLN A 433 -31.72 17.04 17.56
N PRO A 434 -30.82 16.23 18.17
CA PRO A 434 -31.07 15.58 19.45
C PRO A 434 -30.99 16.60 20.59
N LYS A 435 -31.52 16.26 21.77
CA LYS A 435 -31.41 17.13 22.95
C LYS A 435 -29.98 17.13 23.49
N GLU A 436 -29.36 15.96 23.53
CA GLU A 436 -28.02 15.75 24.06
C GLU A 436 -27.17 14.92 23.12
N LEU A 437 -25.89 15.26 23.00
CA LEU A 437 -24.88 14.42 22.39
C LEU A 437 -23.77 14.12 23.40
N THR A 438 -23.37 12.86 23.48
CA THR A 438 -22.11 12.47 24.12
C THR A 438 -21.06 12.32 23.02
N LEU A 439 -20.04 13.17 23.02
CA LEU A 439 -18.90 13.07 22.11
C LEU A 439 -17.75 12.33 22.78
N SER A 440 -17.04 11.50 22.02
CA SER A 440 -15.85 10.76 22.47
C SER A 440 -14.80 10.68 21.37
N TYR A 441 -13.53 10.59 21.77
CA TYR A 441 -12.44 10.11 20.91
C TYR A 441 -11.75 8.96 21.62
N HIS A 442 -11.32 7.96 20.85
CA HIS A 442 -10.83 6.69 21.39
C HIS A 442 -9.33 6.47 21.17
N ILE A 443 -8.67 7.30 20.35
CA ILE A 443 -7.23 7.24 20.08
C ILE A 443 -6.57 8.60 20.30
N SER A 444 -5.40 8.59 20.92
CA SER A 444 -4.44 9.71 20.94
C SER A 444 -3.15 9.31 20.22
N GLU A 445 -2.69 10.12 19.26
CA GLU A 445 -1.37 9.96 18.62
C GLU A 445 -0.32 10.70 19.46
N ILE A 446 0.68 9.96 19.95
CA ILE A 446 1.72 10.39 20.89
C ILE A 446 3.06 10.48 20.16
N GLN A 447 3.74 11.63 20.23
CA GLN A 447 5.06 11.86 19.64
C GLN A 447 6.18 11.67 20.66
N HIS A 448 6.98 10.64 20.47
CA HIS A 448 8.17 10.32 21.27
C HIS A 448 9.42 10.93 20.64
N ARG A 449 10.08 11.85 21.35
CA ARG A 449 11.28 12.59 20.88
C ARG A 449 12.57 12.20 21.62
N ASP A 450 12.50 11.23 22.53
CA ASP A 450 13.62 10.67 23.31
C ASP A 450 14.49 9.69 22.51
N VAL A 451 14.43 9.77 21.18
CA VAL A 451 15.25 9.02 20.24
C VAL A 451 16.59 9.72 19.97
N SER A 452 17.65 8.95 19.78
CA SER A 452 19.03 9.44 19.70
C SER A 452 19.82 8.86 18.51
N TRP A 453 19.12 8.39 17.48
CA TRP A 453 19.75 7.68 16.37
C TRP A 453 20.20 8.60 15.24
N GLU A 454 21.51 8.61 15.00
CA GLU A 454 22.17 9.25 13.86
C GLU A 454 23.07 8.22 13.17
N GLU A 455 23.03 8.16 11.84
CA GLU A 455 23.89 7.29 11.03
C GLU A 455 24.50 8.05 9.85
N SER A 456 25.79 7.86 9.65
CA SER A 456 26.50 8.33 8.46
C SER A 456 26.30 7.36 7.31
N ILE A 457 25.72 7.84 6.22
CA ILE A 457 25.57 7.13 4.96
C ILE A 457 26.59 7.67 3.97
N ASP A 458 27.66 6.92 3.70
CA ASP A 458 28.58 7.20 2.59
C ASP A 458 27.87 6.89 1.27
N LEU A 459 27.63 7.90 0.43
CA LEU A 459 27.01 7.72 -0.88
C LEU A 459 28.01 7.31 -1.95
N ASN A 460 29.32 7.32 -1.66
CA ASN A 460 30.42 6.93 -2.55
C ASN A 460 31.31 5.81 -1.96
N PRO A 461 30.74 4.69 -1.47
CA PRO A 461 31.52 3.66 -0.80
C PRO A 461 32.57 3.07 -1.75
N LEU A 462 33.83 3.19 -1.36
CA LEU A 462 34.93 2.49 -2.03
C LEU A 462 34.64 0.98 -2.00
N THR A 463 34.67 0.34 -3.17
CA THR A 463 34.31 -1.07 -3.33
C THR A 463 35.19 -1.96 -2.48
N SER A 464 34.68 -2.35 -1.32
CA SER A 464 35.38 -3.19 -0.35
C SER A 464 35.45 -4.61 -0.87
N THR A 465 36.65 -5.06 -1.21
CA THR A 465 36.91 -6.37 -1.80
C THR A 465 36.61 -7.48 -0.80
N VAL A 466 35.46 -8.16 -0.94
CA VAL A 466 35.14 -9.32 -0.10
C VAL A 466 36.03 -10.50 -0.51
N ILE A 467 37.04 -10.78 0.31
CA ILE A 467 37.81 -12.02 0.22
C ILE A 467 36.91 -13.16 0.72
N VAL A 468 36.46 -14.00 -0.21
CA VAL A 468 35.74 -15.24 0.11
C VAL A 468 36.75 -16.25 0.65
N ASN A 469 36.75 -16.47 1.97
CA ASN A 469 37.40 -17.63 2.56
C ASN A 469 36.44 -18.81 2.58
N ASP A 470 36.66 -19.71 1.64
CA ASP A 470 36.04 -21.04 1.57
C ASP A 470 36.43 -21.88 2.81
N ARG A 471 35.46 -22.61 3.40
CA ARG A 471 35.74 -23.72 4.31
C ARG A 471 34.61 -24.72 4.36
N THR A 472 35.00 -25.97 4.21
CA THR A 472 34.17 -27.13 3.86
C THR A 472 33.58 -27.89 5.05
N GLU A 473 32.64 -28.77 4.67
CA GLU A 473 31.86 -29.76 5.42
C GLU A 473 32.47 -30.45 6.66
N GLY A 474 31.58 -30.86 7.58
CA GLY A 474 31.84 -31.89 8.59
C GLY A 474 30.54 -32.59 9.03
N LYS A 475 30.38 -33.88 8.71
CA LYS A 475 29.22 -34.71 9.10
C LYS A 475 29.45 -35.43 10.44
N ALA A 476 28.39 -35.68 11.21
CA ALA A 476 27.83 -37.03 11.47
C ALA A 476 27.22 -37.26 12.89
N ALA A 477 26.20 -38.11 12.93
CA ALA A 477 25.80 -39.03 14.03
C ALA A 477 25.25 -38.44 15.37
N LYS A 478 24.43 -39.15 16.16
CA LYS A 478 23.33 -40.14 15.91
C LYS A 478 22.62 -40.41 17.26
N GLU A 479 21.37 -40.87 17.23
CA GLU A 479 20.69 -41.71 18.26
C GLU A 479 20.64 -41.27 19.76
N LEU A 480 19.43 -41.05 20.28
CA LEU A 480 18.75 -42.02 21.18
C LEU A 480 17.32 -41.55 21.58
N LYS A 481 16.33 -42.44 21.43
CA LYS A 481 15.04 -42.41 22.15
C LYS A 481 15.08 -43.46 23.27
N PRO A 482 14.16 -43.38 24.24
CA PRO A 482 13.28 -44.53 24.45
C PRO A 482 11.78 -44.16 24.48
N GLU A 483 10.95 -45.17 24.28
CA GLU A 483 9.48 -45.12 24.34
C GLU A 483 8.94 -45.23 25.77
N LEU A 484 7.67 -44.85 25.97
CA LEU A 484 6.73 -45.67 26.76
C LEU A 484 5.27 -45.38 26.36
N GLN A 485 4.38 -46.34 26.62
CA GLN A 485 3.13 -46.55 25.91
C GLN A 485 1.86 -46.16 26.69
N SER A 486 0.79 -45.82 25.96
CA SER A 486 -0.64 -46.13 26.21
C SER A 486 -1.29 -45.74 27.55
N THR A 487 -2.51 -45.18 27.57
CA THR A 487 -3.74 -45.94 27.29
C THR A 487 -4.98 -45.05 27.03
N LYS A 488 -6.06 -45.68 26.52
CA LYS A 488 -7.34 -45.07 26.09
C LYS A 488 -8.20 -44.56 27.26
N SER A 489 -9.07 -43.56 27.02
CA SER A 489 -10.54 -43.79 26.93
C SER A 489 -11.36 -42.51 26.64
N GLN A 490 -12.49 -42.71 25.96
CA GLN A 490 -13.61 -41.78 25.70
C GLN A 490 -14.85 -42.39 26.41
N PRO A 491 -15.98 -41.68 26.64
CA PRO A 491 -16.95 -41.45 25.57
C PRO A 491 -17.76 -40.13 25.68
N GLU A 492 -18.79 -40.03 24.83
CA GLU A 492 -19.57 -38.84 24.44
C GLU A 492 -20.71 -38.46 25.40
N SER A 493 -21.33 -37.29 25.16
CA SER A 493 -22.79 -37.18 25.15
C SER A 493 -23.29 -36.03 24.27
N GLN A 494 -24.42 -36.26 23.60
CA GLN A 494 -25.13 -35.32 22.71
C GLN A 494 -26.36 -34.75 23.44
N GLN A 495 -26.83 -33.55 23.08
CA GLN A 495 -28.28 -33.28 22.91
C GLN A 495 -28.55 -31.98 22.13
N ALA A 496 -29.80 -31.78 21.70
CA ALA A 496 -30.12 -31.02 20.48
C ALA A 496 -31.26 -29.99 20.62
N ALA A 497 -31.19 -28.99 19.73
CA ALA A 497 -32.26 -28.27 19.03
C ALA A 497 -33.35 -27.48 19.81
N GLN A 498 -33.56 -26.21 19.39
CA GLN A 498 -34.89 -25.61 19.16
C GLN A 498 -34.84 -24.33 18.29
N GLN A 499 -36.00 -23.93 17.77
CA GLN A 499 -36.24 -22.88 16.73
C GLN A 499 -37.56 -22.13 17.06
N VAL A 500 -38.06 -21.08 16.38
CA VAL A 500 -37.70 -20.32 15.16
C VAL A 500 -38.25 -18.87 15.32
N PRO A 501 -37.66 -17.80 14.75
CA PRO A 501 -38.05 -17.32 13.40
C PRO A 501 -36.89 -16.66 12.62
N GLN A 502 -37.20 -15.82 11.62
CA GLN A 502 -36.29 -15.00 10.80
C GLN A 502 -36.86 -13.58 10.59
N MET A 503 -36.00 -12.61 10.28
CA MET A 503 -36.31 -11.49 9.37
C MET A 503 -35.26 -11.43 8.25
N THR A 504 -35.56 -10.67 7.19
CA THR A 504 -35.13 -10.95 5.81
C THR A 504 -33.68 -10.60 5.46
N VAL A 505 -32.98 -11.59 4.92
CA VAL A 505 -31.74 -11.50 4.13
C VAL A 505 -32.10 -11.91 2.69
N ASN A 506 -31.67 -11.19 1.65
CA ASN A 506 -31.82 -11.67 0.26
C ASN A 506 -30.81 -11.06 -0.74
N ASP A 507 -30.53 -9.75 -0.69
CA ASP A 507 -29.71 -9.11 -1.73
C ASP A 507 -28.20 -9.40 -1.56
N ASP A 508 -27.68 -9.32 -0.33
CA ASP A 508 -26.27 -9.68 -0.04
C ASP A 508 -25.99 -11.18 -0.24
N GLU A 509 -26.96 -12.06 0.07
CA GLU A 509 -26.81 -13.49 -0.18
C GLU A 509 -26.75 -13.82 -1.67
N ALA A 510 -27.52 -13.12 -2.51
CA ALA A 510 -27.46 -13.30 -3.96
C ALA A 510 -26.08 -12.92 -4.53
N ILE A 511 -25.50 -11.81 -4.06
CA ILE A 511 -24.15 -11.36 -4.45
C ILE A 511 -23.09 -12.36 -3.97
N LYS A 512 -23.13 -12.74 -2.68
CA LYS A 512 -22.19 -13.71 -2.09
C LYS A 512 -22.23 -15.07 -2.82
N LYS A 513 -23.44 -15.56 -3.13
CA LYS A 513 -23.66 -16.82 -3.85
C LYS A 513 -23.14 -16.78 -5.30
N ASN A 514 -23.25 -15.63 -5.99
CA ASN A 514 -22.65 -15.45 -7.31
C ASN A 514 -21.11 -15.42 -7.27
N ILE A 515 -20.51 -14.80 -6.24
CA ILE A 515 -19.06 -14.80 -6.03
C ILE A 515 -18.55 -16.22 -5.71
N GLU A 516 -19.19 -16.93 -4.77
CA GLU A 516 -18.84 -18.32 -4.43
C GLU A 516 -19.01 -19.27 -5.64
N ALA A 517 -20.06 -19.11 -6.45
CA ALA A 517 -20.24 -19.87 -7.70
C ALA A 517 -19.14 -19.58 -8.72
N THR A 518 -18.73 -18.31 -8.88
CA THR A 518 -17.66 -17.91 -9.80
C THR A 518 -16.29 -18.45 -9.35
N LEU A 519 -16.02 -18.45 -8.05
CA LEU A 519 -14.79 -19.01 -7.49
C LEU A 519 -14.72 -20.54 -7.65
N ARG A 520 -15.85 -21.26 -7.47
CA ARG A 520 -15.93 -22.72 -7.70
C ARG A 520 -15.66 -23.16 -9.14
N LEU A 521 -15.67 -22.25 -10.13
CA LEU A 521 -15.25 -22.54 -11.50
C LEU A 521 -13.72 -22.50 -11.71
N LYS A 522 -12.99 -21.79 -10.84
CA LYS A 522 -11.53 -21.57 -10.96
C LYS A 522 -10.71 -22.25 -9.85
N TYR A 523 -11.36 -22.59 -8.74
CA TYR A 523 -10.73 -23.17 -7.56
C TYR A 523 -11.40 -24.49 -7.14
N MET A 524 -10.59 -25.44 -6.68
CA MET A 524 -11.03 -26.73 -6.15
C MET A 524 -10.88 -26.76 -4.63
N SER A 525 -11.88 -27.26 -3.90
CA SER A 525 -11.78 -27.38 -2.44
C SER A 525 -10.83 -28.51 -2.04
N ILE A 526 -10.28 -28.47 -0.82
CA ILE A 526 -9.46 -29.60 -0.31
C ILE A 526 -10.31 -30.88 -0.21
N LYS A 527 -11.61 -30.75 0.09
CA LYS A 527 -12.55 -31.88 0.11
C LYS A 527 -12.68 -32.53 -1.27
N ASP A 528 -12.70 -31.72 -2.33
CA ASP A 528 -12.78 -32.21 -3.73
C ASP A 528 -11.44 -32.79 -4.22
N LEU A 529 -10.30 -32.20 -3.84
CA LEU A 529 -8.98 -32.80 -4.09
C LEU A 529 -8.86 -34.19 -3.46
N LYS A 530 -9.26 -34.31 -2.19
CA LYS A 530 -9.25 -35.57 -1.45
C LYS A 530 -10.22 -36.59 -2.04
N LYS A 531 -11.41 -36.16 -2.45
CA LYS A 531 -12.44 -37.04 -3.04
C LYS A 531 -12.12 -37.50 -4.45
N ASN A 532 -11.63 -36.61 -5.31
CA ASN A 532 -11.54 -36.84 -6.75
C ASN A 532 -10.13 -37.26 -7.20
N TYR A 533 -9.10 -36.87 -6.45
CA TYR A 533 -7.68 -37.16 -6.77
C TYR A 533 -6.96 -37.93 -5.66
N ASN A 534 -7.58 -38.11 -4.49
CA ASN A 534 -6.99 -38.73 -3.30
C ASN A 534 -5.79 -37.95 -2.73
N ILE A 535 -5.79 -36.63 -2.92
CA ILE A 535 -4.73 -35.70 -2.50
C ILE A 535 -5.23 -34.88 -1.31
N ASP A 536 -4.43 -34.79 -0.25
CA ASP A 536 -4.76 -34.01 0.96
C ASP A 536 -3.71 -32.93 1.24
N PHE A 537 -4.07 -32.01 2.15
CA PHE A 537 -3.18 -30.99 2.69
C PHE A 537 -2.69 -31.39 4.07
N ILE A 538 -1.39 -31.59 4.24
CA ILE A 538 -0.78 -31.96 5.53
C ILE A 538 0.24 -30.90 5.93
N VAL A 539 0.10 -30.33 7.13
CA VAL A 539 1.10 -29.42 7.70
C VAL A 539 2.29 -30.24 8.18
N HIS A 540 3.44 -30.10 7.52
CA HIS A 540 4.69 -30.76 7.87
C HIS A 540 5.42 -29.95 8.94
N ASN A 541 5.74 -30.58 10.08
CA ASN A 541 6.36 -29.94 11.25
C ASN A 541 5.66 -28.62 11.65
N ALA A 542 4.55 -28.73 12.40
CA ALA A 542 3.78 -27.58 12.91
C ALA A 542 4.55 -26.63 13.87
N VAL A 543 5.85 -26.82 14.07
CA VAL A 543 6.74 -25.89 14.76
C VAL A 543 7.14 -24.80 13.77
N LYS A 544 6.61 -23.58 13.94
CA LYS A 544 7.03 -22.39 13.19
C LYS A 544 8.56 -22.31 13.17
N ASN A 545 9.16 -22.07 12.00
CA ASN A 545 10.58 -21.73 11.96
C ASN A 545 10.81 -20.34 12.62
N LYS A 546 12.08 -19.94 12.80
CA LYS A 546 12.44 -18.64 13.41
C LYS A 546 11.96 -17.38 12.65
N TYR A 547 11.22 -17.56 11.56
CA TYR A 547 10.62 -16.50 10.75
C TYR A 547 9.08 -16.63 10.65
N GLY A 548 8.45 -17.47 11.47
CA GLY A 548 6.99 -17.63 11.50
C GLY A 548 6.39 -18.49 10.37
N VAL A 549 7.24 -19.20 9.61
CA VAL A 549 6.82 -19.96 8.43
C VAL A 549 6.58 -21.44 8.78
N TYR A 550 5.45 -21.98 8.31
CA TYR A 550 5.12 -23.41 8.31
C TYR A 550 5.50 -24.07 6.98
N LYS A 551 5.55 -25.41 6.96
CA LYS A 551 5.56 -26.19 5.72
C LYS A 551 4.23 -26.89 5.54
N MET A 552 3.65 -26.81 4.35
CA MET A 552 2.45 -27.56 3.99
C MET A 552 2.74 -28.42 2.77
N ALA A 553 2.34 -29.68 2.81
CA ALA A 553 2.54 -30.64 1.75
C ALA A 553 1.21 -31.02 1.08
N PHE A 554 1.22 -31.04 -0.26
CA PHE A 554 0.28 -31.84 -1.03
C PHE A 554 0.70 -33.29 -0.93
N TYR A 555 -0.19 -34.14 -0.42
CA TYR A 555 0.14 -35.53 -0.12
C TYR A 555 -0.83 -36.49 -0.81
N ASP A 556 -0.33 -37.38 -1.66
CA ASP A 556 -1.12 -38.46 -2.25
C ASP A 556 -1.34 -39.56 -1.20
N LEU A 557 -2.59 -39.66 -0.73
CA LEU A 557 -3.01 -40.64 0.27
C LEU A 557 -2.93 -42.09 -0.25
N LYS A 558 -2.85 -42.31 -1.57
CA LYS A 558 -2.78 -43.65 -2.18
C LYS A 558 -1.35 -44.16 -2.22
N SER A 559 -0.41 -43.36 -2.74
CA SER A 559 1.00 -43.73 -2.79
C SER A 559 1.76 -43.41 -1.49
N GLN A 560 1.11 -42.75 -0.52
CA GLN A 560 1.71 -42.29 0.74
C GLN A 560 2.96 -41.44 0.48
N ARG A 561 2.83 -40.50 -0.47
CA ARG A 561 3.92 -39.71 -1.00
C ARG A 561 3.59 -38.22 -1.01
N GLU A 562 4.55 -37.43 -0.54
CA GLU A 562 4.61 -35.99 -0.76
C GLU A 562 4.77 -35.69 -2.26
N LEU A 563 3.78 -34.99 -2.82
CA LEU A 563 3.78 -34.53 -4.21
C LEU A 563 4.54 -33.21 -4.35
N TYR A 564 4.32 -32.29 -3.41
CA TYR A 564 4.85 -30.93 -3.46
C TYR A 564 4.77 -30.27 -2.07
N VAL A 565 5.75 -29.43 -1.70
CA VAL A 565 5.76 -28.66 -0.45
C VAL A 565 5.73 -27.16 -0.75
N ILE A 566 4.87 -26.43 -0.04
CA ILE A 566 4.87 -24.97 0.02
C ILE A 566 5.34 -24.52 1.41
N ASP A 567 6.16 -23.47 1.43
CA ASP A 567 6.46 -22.70 2.63
C ASP A 567 5.33 -21.65 2.78
N PHE A 568 4.69 -21.58 3.95
CA PHE A 568 3.53 -20.72 4.19
C PHE A 568 3.73 -19.87 5.45
N VAL A 569 3.63 -18.55 5.32
CA VAL A 569 3.66 -17.62 6.46
C VAL A 569 2.24 -17.46 6.99
N ASP A 570 2.05 -17.43 8.31
CA ASP A 570 0.76 -17.01 8.89
C ASP A 570 0.40 -15.61 8.40
N LEU A 571 -0.64 -15.51 7.57
CA LEU A 571 -1.28 -14.26 7.20
C LEU A 571 -2.49 -14.06 8.10
N GLU A 572 -2.22 -13.65 9.34
CA GLU A 572 -3.20 -12.96 10.18
C GLU A 572 -3.41 -11.55 9.63
N TYR A 573 -4.10 -11.43 8.48
CA TYR A 573 -5.06 -10.35 8.16
C TYR A 573 -5.66 -10.51 6.75
N LEU A 574 -6.93 -10.12 6.66
CA LEU A 574 -7.73 -9.84 5.47
C LEU A 574 -8.12 -11.00 4.53
N GLU A 575 -9.37 -10.90 4.07
CA GLU A 575 -9.88 -11.66 2.95
C GLU A 575 -9.17 -11.22 1.66
N GLN A 576 -8.69 -12.21 0.89
CA GLN A 576 -8.04 -12.14 -0.43
C GLN A 576 -6.50 -11.99 -0.50
N PHE A 577 -5.89 -13.02 -1.13
CA PHE A 577 -4.57 -13.08 -1.77
C PHE A 577 -3.29 -13.01 -0.89
N GLY A 578 -2.84 -14.18 -0.43
CA GLY A 578 -1.43 -14.40 -0.10
C GLY A 578 -0.61 -14.85 -1.31
N THR A 579 0.42 -14.09 -1.70
CA THR A 579 1.44 -14.51 -2.68
C THR A 579 2.64 -15.16 -1.99
N ASN A 580 3.23 -16.17 -2.64
CA ASN A 580 4.15 -17.12 -2.00
C ASN A 580 5.62 -16.64 -1.95
N THR A 581 6.28 -16.84 -0.80
CA THR A 581 7.74 -16.69 -0.62
C THR A 581 8.53 -17.89 -1.17
N GLY A 582 8.46 -18.14 -2.49
CA GLY A 582 9.42 -19.03 -3.18
C GLY A 582 8.83 -20.05 -4.17
N SER A 583 9.50 -20.17 -5.33
CA SER A 583 9.40 -21.23 -6.36
C SER A 583 8.03 -21.79 -6.76
N GLY A 584 6.95 -21.02 -6.63
CA GLY A 584 5.64 -21.39 -7.17
C GLY A 584 4.57 -20.36 -6.84
N SER A 585 4.01 -19.71 -7.86
CA SER A 585 2.89 -18.77 -7.69
C SER A 585 1.59 -19.54 -7.41
N TRP A 586 1.38 -19.94 -6.16
CA TRP A 586 0.16 -20.62 -5.72
C TRP A 586 -0.95 -19.59 -5.45
N GLN A 587 -2.13 -19.83 -6.02
CA GLN A 587 -3.35 -19.09 -5.69
C GLN A 587 -4.23 -19.95 -4.79
N ILE A 588 -4.45 -19.49 -3.56
CA ILE A 588 -5.27 -20.13 -2.55
C ILE A 588 -6.35 -19.14 -2.11
N ALA A 589 -7.58 -19.63 -1.91
CA ALA A 589 -8.71 -18.88 -1.39
C ALA A 589 -9.25 -19.58 -0.13
N ARG A 590 -9.80 -18.80 0.81
CA ARG A 590 -10.56 -19.34 1.94
C ARG A 590 -12.01 -18.90 1.76
N LEU A 591 -12.92 -19.87 1.66
CA LEU A 591 -14.36 -19.65 1.61
C LEU A 591 -15.00 -20.05 2.93
N SER A 592 -16.29 -19.75 3.06
CA SER A 592 -17.13 -20.08 4.21
C SER A 592 -17.09 -21.57 4.60
N ASP A 593 -16.89 -22.49 3.65
CA ASP A 593 -16.89 -23.94 3.84
C ASP A 593 -15.49 -24.62 3.76
N GLY A 594 -14.41 -23.86 3.61
CA GLY A 594 -13.03 -24.37 3.73
C GLY A 594 -11.97 -23.65 2.87
N LEU A 595 -10.82 -24.30 2.73
CA LEU A 595 -9.72 -23.85 1.88
C LEU A 595 -9.89 -24.37 0.44
N TYR A 596 -9.50 -23.54 -0.52
CA TYR A 596 -9.66 -23.71 -1.96
C TYR A 596 -8.36 -23.38 -2.68
N VAL A 597 -8.01 -24.15 -3.72
CA VAL A 597 -6.77 -24.01 -4.48
C VAL A 597 -7.09 -23.83 -5.96
N SER A 598 -6.44 -22.87 -6.61
CA SER A 598 -6.61 -22.61 -8.04
C SER A 598 -6.28 -23.86 -8.87
N ILE A 599 -7.18 -24.22 -9.77
CA ILE A 599 -7.02 -25.36 -10.69
C ILE A 599 -5.78 -25.16 -11.56
N ASP A 600 -5.51 -23.91 -11.98
CA ASP A 600 -4.32 -23.57 -12.76
C ASP A 600 -3.04 -23.73 -11.93
N SER A 601 -3.07 -23.44 -10.63
CA SER A 601 -1.94 -23.69 -9.72
C SER A 601 -1.66 -25.19 -9.56
N LEU A 602 -2.71 -26.01 -9.44
CA LEU A 602 -2.61 -27.47 -9.34
C LEU A 602 -2.04 -28.09 -10.63
N LYS A 603 -2.51 -27.64 -11.80
CA LYS A 603 -2.02 -28.09 -13.12
C LYS A 603 -0.58 -27.62 -13.39
N LYS A 604 -0.27 -26.34 -13.15
CA LYS A 604 1.06 -25.75 -13.36
C LYS A 604 2.15 -26.46 -12.56
N ASN A 605 1.82 -26.98 -11.38
CA ASN A 605 2.73 -27.74 -10.51
C ASN A 605 2.58 -29.27 -10.63
N GLY A 606 1.82 -29.78 -11.62
CA GLY A 606 1.71 -31.21 -11.92
C GLY A 606 0.98 -32.06 -10.88
N ILE A 607 0.18 -31.44 -10.00
CA ILE A 607 -0.60 -32.14 -8.96
C ILE A 607 -1.82 -32.85 -9.57
N ILE A 608 -2.43 -32.22 -10.57
CA ILE A 608 -3.53 -32.78 -11.38
C ILE A 608 -3.26 -32.51 -12.87
N GLN A 609 -3.95 -33.24 -13.74
CA GLN A 609 -3.91 -33.05 -15.20
C GLN A 609 -4.96 -32.03 -15.68
#